data_AF-A0A7L1N222-F1
#
_entry.id   AF-A0A7L1N222-F1
#
_cell.length_a   1.000
_cell.length_b   1.000
_cell.length_c   1.000
_cell.angle_alpha   90.00
_cell.angle_beta   90.00
_cell.angle_gamma   90.00
#
_symmetry.space_group_name_H-M   'P 1'
#
loop_
_entity.id
_entity.type
_entity.pdbx_description
1 polymer ?
#
loop_
_entity_poly.entity_id
_entity_poly.type
_entity_poly.pdbx_seq_one_letter_code
_entity_poly.pdbx_strand_id
1 'polypeptide(L)'
;PLVKKEEAAAEEEEEAEADVAGRFLRLEQEQQEELRALPPFEAPVSLVYWPLDYAWEPHCNFVRRYCCSPKRVLFLGMNPGPFGMAQTGVPFGEAWHVREWLRVTGEVQKPPVEHPERPVTGLSCRRVEVS
;
A
#
# COMPACT_ATOMS: atom_id res chain seq x y z
N PRO A 1 -28.00 -3.99 32.11
CA PRO A 1 -28.26 -3.90 30.65
C PRO A 1 -27.56 -2.70 30.00
N LEU A 2 -27.59 -1.52 30.62
CA LEU A 2 -26.90 -0.31 30.13
C LEU A 2 -25.38 -0.39 30.34
N VAL A 3 -24.91 -0.82 31.53
CA VAL A 3 -23.47 -0.98 31.85
C VAL A 3 -22.74 -1.92 30.88
N LYS A 4 -23.35 -3.06 30.53
CA LYS A 4 -22.78 -4.00 29.54
C LYS A 4 -22.68 -3.43 28.13
N LYS A 5 -23.49 -2.41 27.82
CA LYS A 5 -23.50 -1.76 26.50
C LYS A 5 -22.46 -0.66 26.42
N GLU A 6 -22.17 0.00 27.55
CA GLU A 6 -21.06 0.94 27.71
C GLU A 6 -19.71 0.22 27.76
N GLU A 7 -19.62 -0.93 28.43
CA GLU A 7 -18.41 -1.78 28.44
C GLU A 7 -18.06 -2.32 27.04
N ALA A 8 -19.06 -2.83 26.30
CA ALA A 8 -18.84 -3.31 24.94
C ALA A 8 -18.48 -2.18 23.94
N ALA A 9 -19.04 -0.99 24.13
CA ALA A 9 -18.67 0.18 23.32
C ALA A 9 -17.25 0.67 23.62
N ALA A 10 -16.83 0.60 24.89
CA ALA A 10 -15.46 0.92 25.29
C ALA A 10 -14.45 -0.12 24.76
N GLU A 11 -14.79 -1.42 24.76
CA GLU A 11 -13.97 -2.49 24.16
C GLU A 11 -13.88 -2.34 22.64
N GLU A 12 -14.98 -2.00 21.95
CA GLU A 12 -14.96 -1.71 20.50
C GLU A 12 -14.14 -0.46 20.17
N GLU A 13 -14.21 0.59 20.99
CA GLU A 13 -13.37 1.79 20.85
C GLU A 13 -11.88 1.49 21.13
N GLU A 14 -11.56 0.65 22.12
CA GLU A 14 -10.19 0.24 22.43
C GLU A 14 -9.62 -0.69 21.33
N GLU A 15 -10.42 -1.60 20.77
CA GLU A 15 -10.05 -2.40 19.59
C GLU A 15 -9.86 -1.52 18.34
N ALA A 16 -10.71 -0.51 18.13
CA ALA A 16 -10.57 0.43 17.03
C ALA A 16 -9.35 1.37 17.20
N GLU A 17 -8.99 1.73 18.44
CA GLU A 17 -7.77 2.45 18.75
C GLU A 17 -6.52 1.57 18.55
N ALA A 18 -6.66 0.25 18.81
CA ALA A 18 -5.64 -0.78 18.65
C ALA A 18 -5.39 -1.22 17.20
N ASP A 19 -6.34 -1.04 16.27
CA ASP A 19 -6.15 -1.37 14.85
C ASP A 19 -5.30 -0.33 14.11
N VAL A 20 -4.01 -0.30 14.45
CA VAL A 20 -3.01 0.56 13.80
C VAL A 20 -2.96 0.30 12.29
N ALA A 21 -3.14 -0.94 11.85
CA ALA A 21 -3.12 -1.30 10.43
C ALA A 21 -4.32 -0.71 9.67
N GLY A 22 -5.54 -0.87 10.19
CA GLY A 22 -6.74 -0.29 9.56
C GLY A 22 -6.75 1.23 9.59
N ARG A 23 -6.21 1.86 10.64
CA ARG A 23 -5.99 3.32 10.66
C ARG A 23 -4.98 3.76 9.60
N PHE A 24 -3.86 3.05 9.45
CA PHE A 24 -2.84 3.34 8.44
C PHE A 24 -3.41 3.24 7.02
N LEU A 25 -4.13 2.15 6.71
CA LEU A 25 -4.77 1.95 5.40
C LEU A 25 -5.82 3.02 5.09
N ARG A 26 -6.58 3.48 6.09
CA ARG A 26 -7.54 4.60 5.90
C ARG A 26 -6.82 5.90 5.55
N LEU A 27 -5.73 6.23 6.25
CA LEU A 27 -4.93 7.42 5.94
C LEU A 27 -4.36 7.38 4.52
N GLU A 28 -3.94 6.20 4.04
CA GLU A 28 -3.49 6.04 2.66
C GLU A 28 -4.62 6.24 1.65
N GLN A 29 -5.83 5.76 1.94
CA GLN A 29 -7.01 6.00 1.10
C GLN A 29 -7.39 7.48 1.04
N GLU A 30 -7.42 8.16 2.19
CA GLU A 30 -7.67 9.61 2.27
C GLU A 30 -6.62 10.39 1.47
N GLN A 31 -5.33 10.04 1.61
CA GLN A 31 -4.26 10.63 0.81
C GLN A 31 -4.44 10.36 -0.70
N GLN A 32 -4.83 9.14 -1.10
CA GLN A 32 -5.09 8.81 -2.50
C GLN A 32 -6.22 9.68 -3.08
N GLU A 33 -7.26 9.97 -2.30
CA GLU A 33 -8.34 10.88 -2.71
C GLU A 33 -7.83 12.31 -2.93
N GLU A 34 -7.00 12.83 -2.02
CA GLU A 34 -6.38 14.16 -2.17
C GLU A 34 -5.45 14.23 -3.40
N LEU A 35 -4.64 13.20 -3.63
CA LEU A 35 -3.74 13.13 -4.78
C LEU A 35 -4.50 13.07 -6.11
N ARG A 36 -5.64 12.36 -6.16
CA ARG A 36 -6.51 12.31 -7.33
C ARG A 36 -7.25 13.63 -7.59
N ALA A 37 -7.46 14.43 -6.56
CA ALA A 37 -8.09 15.75 -6.68
C ALA A 37 -7.14 16.84 -7.22
N LEU A 38 -5.84 16.53 -7.35
CA LEU A 38 -4.89 17.44 -7.98
C LEU A 38 -5.30 17.76 -9.43
N PRO A 39 -4.99 18.98 -9.93
CA PRO A 39 -5.19 19.29 -11.34
C PRO A 39 -4.38 18.32 -12.22
N PRO A 40 -4.81 18.07 -13.47
CA PRO A 40 -4.09 17.20 -14.38
C PRO A 40 -2.63 17.62 -14.50
N PHE A 41 -1.72 16.64 -14.44
CA PHE A 41 -0.30 16.89 -14.66
C PHE A 41 -0.06 17.26 -16.13
N GLU A 42 0.72 18.32 -16.34
CA GLU A 42 1.12 18.78 -17.67
C GLU A 42 2.47 18.20 -18.09
N ALA A 43 2.90 18.50 -19.32
CA ALA A 43 4.22 18.12 -19.81
C ALA A 43 5.33 18.58 -18.84
N PRO A 44 6.38 17.76 -18.61
CA PRO A 44 6.73 16.53 -19.34
C PRO A 44 6.07 15.25 -18.78
N VAL A 45 5.14 15.33 -17.84
CA VAL A 45 4.47 14.14 -17.28
C VAL A 45 3.49 13.58 -18.31
N SER A 46 3.76 12.37 -18.80
CA SER A 46 2.89 11.70 -19.78
C SER A 46 1.99 10.63 -19.16
N LEU A 47 2.42 10.02 -18.06
CA LEU A 47 1.74 8.91 -17.39
C LEU A 47 1.99 8.98 -15.88
N VAL A 48 0.95 8.67 -15.12
CA VAL A 48 1.00 8.59 -13.65
C VAL A 48 0.47 7.23 -13.24
N TYR A 49 1.24 6.52 -12.42
CA TYR A 49 0.86 5.22 -11.89
C TYR A 49 0.55 5.37 -10.41
N TRP A 50 -0.55 4.77 -9.96
CA TRP A 50 -0.97 4.74 -8.56
C TRP A 50 -0.93 3.30 -8.06
N PRO A 51 0.21 2.80 -7.53
CA PRO A 51 0.32 1.40 -7.11
C PRO A 51 -0.66 1.01 -6.01
N LEU A 52 -1.09 1.97 -5.19
CA LEU A 52 -2.12 1.72 -4.17
C LEU A 52 -3.52 1.46 -4.76
N ASP A 53 -3.70 1.62 -6.07
CA ASP A 53 -4.94 1.24 -6.77
C ASP A 53 -4.84 -0.19 -7.26
N TYR A 54 -3.89 -0.42 -8.17
CA TYR A 54 -3.80 -1.69 -8.89
C TYR A 54 -3.06 -2.78 -8.10
N ALA A 55 -2.27 -2.44 -7.07
CA ALA A 55 -1.59 -3.39 -6.19
C ALA A 55 -2.09 -3.28 -4.75
N TRP A 56 -3.36 -2.88 -4.55
CA TRP A 56 -3.95 -2.69 -3.23
C TRP A 56 -3.98 -3.97 -2.39
N GLU A 57 -4.30 -5.12 -2.98
CA GLU A 57 -4.37 -6.38 -2.25
C GLU A 57 -3.04 -6.78 -1.58
N PRO A 58 -1.91 -6.88 -2.30
CA PRO A 58 -0.63 -7.18 -1.65
C PRO A 58 -0.18 -6.06 -0.70
N HIS A 59 -0.50 -4.79 -0.99
CA HIS A 59 -0.22 -3.69 -0.07
C HIS A 59 -0.97 -3.86 1.27
N CYS A 60 -2.28 -4.11 1.22
CA CYS A 60 -3.10 -4.42 2.40
C CYS A 60 -2.57 -5.63 3.16
N ASN A 61 -2.17 -6.68 2.45
CA ASN A 61 -1.59 -7.88 3.06
C ASN A 61 -0.30 -7.54 3.82
N PHE A 62 0.58 -6.72 3.22
CA PHE A 62 1.79 -6.22 3.86
C PHE A 62 1.49 -5.39 5.13
N VAL A 63 0.62 -4.38 5.02
CA VAL A 63 0.30 -3.50 6.16
C VAL A 63 -0.33 -4.29 7.31
N ARG A 64 -1.34 -5.13 7.05
CA ARG A 64 -1.96 -5.95 8.10
C ARG A 64 -0.99 -6.94 8.75
N ARG A 65 -0.01 -7.44 7.99
CA ARG A 65 0.99 -8.38 8.48
C ARG A 65 2.04 -7.71 9.38
N TYR A 66 2.46 -6.49 9.05
CA TYR A 66 3.63 -5.85 9.69
C TYR A 66 3.32 -4.60 10.54
N CYS A 67 2.15 -3.99 10.36
CA CYS A 67 1.69 -2.81 11.08
C CYS A 67 0.69 -3.16 12.21
N CYS A 68 0.87 -4.31 12.87
CA CYS A 68 -0.01 -4.79 13.95
C CYS A 68 0.26 -4.14 15.32
N SER A 69 1.10 -3.12 15.39
CA SER A 69 1.45 -2.43 16.63
C SER A 69 2.05 -1.05 16.34
N PRO A 70 2.03 -0.11 17.30
CA PRO A 70 2.78 1.14 17.19
C PRO A 70 4.28 0.89 16.94
N LYS A 71 4.91 1.75 16.13
CA LYS A 71 6.34 1.66 15.79
C LYS A 71 7.08 2.90 16.28
N ARG A 72 8.28 2.70 16.83
CA ARG A 72 9.15 3.81 17.28
C ARG A 72 9.97 4.44 16.15
N VAL A 73 10.14 3.71 15.05
CA VAL A 73 10.97 4.08 13.90
C VAL A 73 10.13 3.90 12.65
N LEU A 74 10.18 4.90 11.76
CA LEU A 74 9.59 4.87 10.43
C LEU A 74 10.72 5.06 9.41
N PHE A 75 10.87 4.10 8.51
CA PHE A 75 11.71 4.26 7.32
C PHE A 75 10.85 4.89 6.22
N LEU A 76 11.32 5.98 5.63
CA LEU A 76 10.58 6.75 4.65
C LEU A 76 11.39 6.90 3.36
N GLY A 77 10.89 6.34 2.27
CA GLY A 77 11.40 6.57 0.92
C GLY A 77 10.79 7.81 0.29
N MET A 78 11.17 8.11 -0.96
CA MET A 78 10.56 9.21 -1.72
C MET A 78 9.25 8.78 -2.40
N ASN A 79 9.34 7.81 -3.32
CA ASN A 79 8.22 7.36 -4.15
C ASN A 79 8.52 5.98 -4.75
N PRO A 80 7.50 5.27 -5.29
CA PRO A 80 7.68 3.96 -5.89
C PRO A 80 8.69 3.95 -7.03
N GLY A 81 9.65 3.01 -6.98
CA GLY A 81 10.47 2.64 -8.12
C GLY A 81 9.72 1.71 -9.08
N PRO A 82 10.14 1.65 -10.36
CA PRO A 82 9.39 0.96 -11.42
C PRO A 82 9.42 -0.58 -11.32
N PHE A 83 10.35 -1.17 -10.55
CA PHE A 83 10.54 -2.63 -10.49
C PHE A 83 10.29 -3.24 -9.10
N GLY A 84 10.04 -2.42 -8.08
CA GLY A 84 9.65 -2.84 -6.75
C GLY A 84 8.22 -2.40 -6.45
N MET A 85 8.02 -1.28 -5.74
CA MET A 85 6.68 -0.90 -5.26
C MET A 85 5.65 -0.71 -6.38
N ALA A 86 6.05 -0.22 -7.57
CA ALA A 86 5.14 -0.13 -8.72
C ALA A 86 4.74 -1.51 -9.31
N GLN A 87 5.40 -2.59 -8.88
CA GLN A 87 5.06 -3.96 -9.27
C GLN A 87 4.35 -4.70 -8.14
N THR A 88 4.65 -4.38 -6.88
CA THR A 88 4.29 -5.23 -5.74
C THR A 88 3.35 -4.57 -4.74
N GLY A 89 3.20 -3.24 -4.78
CA GLY A 89 2.49 -2.47 -3.75
C GLY A 89 3.27 -2.34 -2.43
N VAL A 90 4.45 -2.95 -2.29
CA VAL A 90 5.24 -2.91 -1.05
C VAL A 90 6.37 -1.88 -1.15
N PRO A 91 6.57 -0.98 -0.16
CA PRO A 91 7.69 -0.05 -0.13
C PRO A 91 9.04 -0.77 -0.22
N PHE A 92 9.95 -0.29 -1.09
CA PHE A 92 11.22 -0.97 -1.42
C PHE A 92 11.03 -2.44 -1.85
N GLY A 93 9.86 -2.77 -2.40
CA GLY A 93 9.40 -4.14 -2.54
C GLY A 93 9.85 -4.82 -3.82
N GLU A 94 11.12 -5.21 -3.92
CA GLU A 94 11.59 -6.13 -4.97
C GLU A 94 10.80 -7.46 -4.91
N ALA A 95 10.34 -7.94 -6.08
CA ALA A 95 9.34 -8.99 -6.17
C ALA A 95 9.72 -10.31 -5.50
N TRP A 96 10.99 -10.73 -5.60
CA TRP A 96 11.46 -11.94 -4.94
C TRP A 96 11.43 -11.79 -3.41
N HIS A 97 11.94 -10.69 -2.86
CA HIS A 97 11.91 -10.45 -1.40
C HIS A 97 10.48 -10.34 -0.88
N VAL A 98 9.59 -9.67 -1.62
CA VAL A 98 8.18 -9.54 -1.25
C VAL A 98 7.50 -10.91 -1.16
N ARG A 99 7.70 -11.77 -2.17
CA ARG A 99 7.06 -13.10 -2.23
C ARG A 99 7.72 -14.12 -1.31
N GLU A 100 9.04 -14.20 -1.32
CA GLU A 100 9.79 -15.28 -0.67
C GLU A 100 10.21 -14.96 0.76
N TRP A 101 10.46 -13.70 1.08
CA TRP A 101 10.90 -13.31 2.42
C TRP A 101 9.75 -12.70 3.24
N LEU A 102 9.09 -11.66 2.73
CA LEU A 102 7.95 -11.03 3.40
C LEU A 102 6.69 -11.89 3.35
N ARG A 103 6.62 -12.88 2.45
CA ARG A 103 5.46 -13.76 2.26
C ARG A 103 4.17 -12.99 2.01
N VAL A 104 4.28 -11.89 1.28
CA VAL A 104 3.14 -11.06 0.88
C VAL A 104 2.51 -11.66 -0.37
N THR A 105 1.18 -11.71 -0.36
CA THR A 105 0.36 -12.28 -1.44
C THR A 105 -0.80 -11.35 -1.78
N GLY A 106 -1.27 -11.40 -3.02
CA GLY A 106 -2.44 -10.66 -3.50
C GLY A 106 -2.41 -10.51 -5.01
N GLU A 107 -3.55 -10.17 -5.60
CA GLU A 107 -3.61 -9.85 -7.03
C GLU A 107 -3.02 -8.46 -7.30
N VAL A 108 -2.23 -8.34 -8.37
CA VAL A 108 -1.78 -7.06 -8.92
C VAL A 108 -2.45 -6.86 -10.26
N GLN A 109 -3.37 -5.91 -10.30
CA GLN A 109 -4.04 -5.43 -11.50
C GLN A 109 -3.12 -4.52 -12.33
N LYS A 110 -3.67 -3.97 -13.41
CA LYS A 110 -2.98 -3.04 -14.30
C LYS A 110 -3.43 -1.60 -14.05
N PRO A 111 -2.53 -0.60 -14.20
CA PRO A 111 -2.98 0.78 -14.30
C PRO A 111 -3.80 0.97 -15.60
N PRO A 112 -4.65 2.00 -15.69
CA PRO A 112 -5.51 2.21 -16.86
C PRO A 112 -4.75 2.36 -18.19
N VAL A 113 -3.55 2.93 -18.14
CA VAL A 113 -2.66 3.10 -19.30
C VAL A 113 -1.23 2.75 -18.87
N GLU A 114 -0.58 1.88 -19.63
CA GLU A 114 0.81 1.48 -19.41
C GLU A 114 1.74 2.10 -20.46
N HIS A 115 2.90 2.60 -20.03
CA HIS A 115 4.02 2.85 -20.92
C HIS A 115 4.59 1.50 -21.38
N PRO A 116 4.87 1.30 -22.69
CA PRO A 116 5.42 0.05 -23.21
C PRO A 116 6.72 -0.40 -22.51
N GLU A 117 7.57 0.55 -22.12
CA GLU A 117 8.83 0.25 -21.42
C GLU A 117 8.71 0.15 -19.89
N ARG A 118 7.52 0.37 -19.32
CA ARG A 118 7.25 0.28 -17.87
C ARG A 118 5.97 -0.54 -17.62
N PRO A 119 5.91 -1.81 -18.06
CA PRO A 119 4.79 -2.68 -17.77
C PRO A 119 4.77 -3.09 -16.30
N VAL A 120 3.57 -3.24 -15.74
CA VAL A 120 3.28 -3.83 -14.44
C VAL A 120 3.05 -5.33 -14.62
N THR A 121 3.96 -6.15 -14.12
CA THR A 121 3.91 -7.62 -14.19
C THR A 121 3.69 -8.28 -12.81
N GLY A 122 3.41 -7.46 -11.80
CA GLY A 122 3.02 -7.91 -10.47
C GLY A 122 4.17 -8.56 -9.70
N LEU A 123 3.79 -9.45 -8.77
CA LEU A 123 4.71 -10.30 -8.00
C LEU A 123 5.51 -11.30 -8.86
N SER A 124 5.25 -11.36 -10.17
CA SER A 124 6.02 -12.16 -11.14
C SER A 124 7.08 -11.35 -11.89
N CYS A 125 7.26 -10.06 -11.56
CA CYS A 125 8.30 -9.22 -12.15
C CYS A 125 9.68 -9.88 -12.00
N ARG A 126 10.41 -9.99 -13.12
CA ARG A 126 11.77 -10.58 -13.16
C ARG A 126 12.88 -9.53 -13.10
N ARG A 127 12.53 -8.24 -13.18
CA ARG A 127 13.49 -7.15 -13.11
C ARG A 127 13.74 -6.85 -11.65
N VAL A 128 15.02 -6.76 -11.30
CA VAL A 128 15.45 -6.48 -9.93
C VAL A 128 15.50 -4.97 -9.72
N GLU A 129 14.94 -4.51 -8.60
CA GLU A 129 15.20 -3.17 -8.09
C GLU A 129 16.46 -3.21 -7.21
N VAL A 130 17.44 -2.34 -7.51
CA VAL A 130 18.75 -2.32 -6.84
C VAL A 130 18.76 -1.39 -5.62
N SER A 131 17.79 -0.46 -5.55
CA SER A 131 17.62 0.56 -4.51
C SER A 131 17.44 -0.04 -3.12
#